data_AF-A0A965EYU7-F1
#
_entry.id   AF-A0A965EYU7-F1
#
_cell.length_a   1.000
_cell.length_b   1.000
_cell.length_c   1.000
_cell.angle_alpha   90.00
_cell.angle_beta   90.00
_cell.angle_gamma   90.00
#
_symmetry.space_group_name_H-M   'P 1'
#
loop_
_entity.id
_entity.type
_entity.pdbx_description
1 polymer ?
#
loop_
_entity_poly.entity_id
_entity_poly.type
_entity_poly.pdbx_seq_one_letter_code
_entity_poly.pdbx_strand_id
1 'polypeptide(L)' 'MSKQLTLKELAALWRVDVRTVRRWVEKGAVKTIKTPGGGVRVVVDADK' A
#
# COMPACT_ATOMS: atom_id res chain seq x y z
N MET A 1 9.42 6.72 11.03
CA MET A 1 8.14 7.43 10.72
C MET A 1 7.27 6.55 9.83
N SER A 2 5.93 6.53 9.98
CA SER A 2 5.04 5.74 9.09
C SER A 2 4.67 6.55 7.84
N LYS A 3 4.94 6.01 6.64
CA LYS A 3 4.62 6.63 5.35
C LYS A 3 3.36 6.00 4.75
N GLN A 4 2.50 6.82 4.16
CA GLN A 4 1.31 6.35 3.45
C GLN A 4 1.55 6.40 1.95
N LEU A 5 1.38 5.27 1.27
CA LEU A 5 1.58 5.13 -0.17
C LEU A 5 0.28 4.72 -0.86
N THR A 6 0.08 5.19 -2.07
CA THR A 6 -0.87 4.60 -3.01
C THR A 6 -0.40 3.21 -3.45
N LEU A 7 -1.30 2.42 -4.02
CA LEU A 7 -0.93 1.12 -4.59
C LEU A 7 0.12 1.26 -5.70
N LYS A 8 0.05 2.33 -6.51
CA LYS A 8 1.00 2.62 -7.59
C LYS A 8 2.39 2.97 -7.05
N GLU A 9 2.46 3.82 -6.04
CA GLU A 9 3.73 4.20 -5.43
C GLU A 9 4.40 3.01 -4.74
N LEU A 10 3.63 2.19 -4.03
CA LEU A 10 4.18 0.97 -3.41
C LEU A 10 4.68 -0.01 -4.47
N ALA A 11 3.92 -0.20 -5.55
CA ALA A 11 4.29 -1.06 -6.67
C ALA A 11 5.60 -0.60 -7.33
N ALA A 12 5.76 0.70 -7.57
CA ALA A 12 6.98 1.28 -8.11
C ALA A 12 8.18 1.10 -7.16
N LEU A 13 7.98 1.35 -5.86
CA LEU A 13 9.01 1.21 -4.84
C LEU A 13 9.50 -0.25 -4.73
N TRP A 14 8.59 -1.21 -4.79
CA TRP A 14 8.88 -2.64 -4.64
C TRP A 14 9.13 -3.36 -5.96
N ARG A 15 9.09 -2.63 -7.09
CA ARG A 15 9.26 -3.15 -8.46
C ARG A 15 8.35 -4.35 -8.77
N VAL A 16 7.09 -4.26 -8.33
CA VAL A 16 6.05 -5.26 -8.62
C VAL A 16 4.89 -4.63 -9.37
N ASP A 17 4.04 -5.45 -9.97
CA ASP A 17 2.80 -4.96 -10.58
C ASP A 17 1.78 -4.47 -9.53
N VAL A 18 0.99 -3.46 -9.89
CA VAL A 18 -0.06 -2.91 -9.01
C VAL A 18 -1.10 -3.97 -8.61
N ARG A 19 -1.39 -4.95 -9.49
CA ARG A 19 -2.28 -6.08 -9.20
C ARG A 19 -1.72 -6.96 -8.09
N THR A 20 -0.40 -7.11 -7.99
CA THR A 20 0.25 -7.84 -6.89
C THR A 20 0.01 -7.12 -5.57
N VAL A 21 0.22 -5.80 -5.54
CA VAL A 21 -0.06 -4.99 -4.35
C VAL A 21 -1.54 -5.06 -3.96
N ARG A 22 -2.44 -4.98 -4.94
CA ARG A 22 -3.89 -5.13 -4.69
C ARG A 22 -4.22 -6.47 -4.05
N ARG A 23 -3.61 -7.56 -4.51
CA ARG A 23 -3.77 -8.89 -3.88
C ARG A 23 -3.26 -8.93 -2.45
N TRP A 24 -2.18 -8.22 -2.12
CA TRP A 24 -1.71 -8.13 -0.73
C TRP A 24 -2.73 -7.41 0.16
N VAL A 25 -3.35 -6.34 -0.34
CA VAL A 25 -4.42 -5.63 0.36
C VAL A 25 -5.64 -6.53 0.55
N GLU A 26 -6.10 -7.21 -0.51
CA GLU A 26 -7.24 -8.14 -0.45
C GLU A 26 -7.01 -9.30 0.52
N LYS A 27 -5.75 -9.76 0.65
CA LYS A 27 -5.34 -10.80 1.60
C LYS A 27 -5.05 -10.29 3.01
N GLY A 28 -5.09 -8.98 3.24
CA GLY A 28 -4.72 -8.37 4.53
C GLY A 28 -3.23 -8.51 4.89
N ALA A 29 -2.37 -8.76 3.89
CA ALA A 29 -0.92 -8.95 4.09
C ALA A 29 -0.16 -7.64 4.34
N VAL A 30 -0.80 -6.49 4.10
CA VAL A 30 -0.24 -5.15 4.34
C VAL A 30 -1.22 -4.31 5.13
N LYS A 31 -0.71 -3.38 5.94
CA LYS A 31 -1.53 -2.46 6.72
C LYS A 31 -2.12 -1.38 5.81
N THR A 32 -3.43 -1.16 5.88
CA THR A 32 -4.12 -0.18 5.04
C THR A 32 -4.97 0.81 5.81
N ILE A 33 -5.14 2.00 5.25
CA ILE A 33 -6.07 3.04 5.72
C ILE A 33 -7.03 3.37 4.58
N LYS A 34 -8.33 3.46 4.90
CA LYS A 34 -9.35 3.98 3.99
C LYS A 34 -9.41 5.50 4.10
N THR A 35 -9.37 6.21 2.98
CA THR A 35 -9.53 7.67 2.96
C THR A 35 -11.03 8.02 2.96
N PRO A 36 -11.40 9.24 3.41
CA PRO A 36 -12.80 9.69 3.38
C PRO A 36 -13.46 9.60 2.00
N GLY A 37 -12.68 9.72 0.92
CA GLY A 37 -13.16 9.56 -0.46
C GLY A 37 -13.21 8.11 -0.97
N GLY A 38 -13.10 7.10 -0.10
CA GLY A 38 -13.16 5.68 -0.47
C GLY A 38 -11.88 5.11 -1.08
N GLY A 39 -10.80 5.90 -1.14
CA GLY A 39 -9.49 5.43 -1.59
C GLY A 39 -8.78 4.59 -0.53
N VAL A 40 -7.78 3.81 -0.96
CA VAL A 40 -6.94 3.02 -0.06
C VAL A 40 -5.51 3.55 -0.08
N ARG A 41 -4.88 3.59 1.10
CA ARG A 41 -3.45 3.85 1.29
C ARG A 41 -2.83 2.68 2.05
N VAL A 42 -1.63 2.28 1.63
CA VAL A 42 -0.82 1.29 2.34
C VAL A 42 0.12 2.04 3.29
N VAL A 43 0.15 1.61 4.54
CA VAL A 43 1.05 2.15 5.56
C VAL A 43 2.31 1.31 5.56
N VAL A 44 3.44 1.95 5.30
CA VAL A 44 4.76 1.35 5.40
C VAL A 44 5.54 2.06 6.48
N ASP A 45 6.22 1.30 7.33
CA ASP A 45 7.17 1.88 8.28
C ASP A 45 8.46 2.22 7.54
N ALA A 46 8.92 3.48 7.65
CA ALA A 46 10.08 3.97 6.91
C ALA A 46 11.44 3.52 7.49
N ASP A 47 11.44 2.51 8.35
CA ASP A 47 12.63 2.04 9.07
C ASP A 47 12.73 0.52 8.96
N LYS A 48 13.24 0.06 7.82
CA LYS A 48 14.07 -1.13 7.70
C LYS A 48 14.82 -1.15 6.38
#